data_AF-A0ABD0P4S6-F1
#
_entry.id   AF-A0ABD0P4S6-F1
#
_cell.length_a   1.000
_cell.length_b   1.000
_cell.length_c   1.000
_cell.angle_alpha   90.00
_cell.angle_beta   90.00
_cell.angle_gamma   90.00
#
_symmetry.space_group_name_H-M   'P 1'
#
loop_
_entity.id
_entity.type
_entity.pdbx_description
1 polymer ?
#
loop_
_entity_poly.entity_id
_entity_poly.type
_entity_poly.pdbx_seq_one_letter_code
_entity_poly.pdbx_strand_id
1 'polypeptide(L)' 'ELEYKLDPKTNNLPYLRNPDILVGENDLTALSYLHEPAVLHNLKVRFIDSKLIYTYC' A
#
# COMPACT_ATOMS: atom_id res chain seq x y z
N GLU A 1 7.34 23.71 -0.03
CA GLU A 1 6.60 22.76 0.83
C GLU A 1 5.29 22.42 0.15
N LEU A 2 4.87 21.16 0.16
CA LEU A 2 3.59 20.75 -0.41
C LEU A 2 2.57 20.73 0.74
N GLU A 3 1.67 21.70 0.79
CA GLU A 3 0.59 21.70 1.78
C GLU A 3 -0.56 20.80 1.30
N TYR A 4 -0.84 19.75 2.06
CA TYR A 4 -1.99 18.90 1.83
C TYR A 4 -3.19 19.41 2.65
N LYS A 5 -4.24 19.87 1.97
CA LYS A 5 -5.47 20.32 2.62
C LYS A 5 -6.34 19.13 2.98
N LEU A 6 -6.63 18.98 4.28
CA LEU A 6 -7.55 17.97 4.79
C LEU A 6 -8.99 18.42 4.57
N ASP A 7 -9.86 17.47 4.20
CA ASP A 7 -11.29 17.73 4.12
C ASP A 7 -11.87 17.97 5.53
N PRO A 8 -12.49 19.13 5.80
CA PRO A 8 -12.93 19.49 7.15
C PRO A 8 -14.13 18.65 7.65
N LYS A 9 -14.80 17.92 6.76
CA LYS A 9 -15.96 17.07 7.10
C LYS A 9 -15.56 15.66 7.53
N THR A 10 -14.53 15.10 6.90
CA THR A 10 -14.09 13.72 7.13
C THR A 10 -12.84 13.67 8.01
N ASN A 11 -12.04 14.74 8.03
CA ASN A 11 -10.80 14.88 8.79
C ASN A 11 -9.85 13.67 8.64
N ASN A 12 -9.95 12.96 7.51
CA ASN A 12 -9.21 11.74 7.26
C ASN A 12 -7.77 12.10 6.90
N LEU A 13 -6.83 11.55 7.66
CA LEU A 13 -5.41 11.68 7.40
C LEU A 13 -5.01 10.81 6.19
N PRO A 14 -3.96 11.20 5.45
CA PRO A 14 -3.43 10.36 4.39
C PRO A 14 -2.96 9.01 4.93
N TYR A 15 -3.15 7.96 4.14
CA TYR A 15 -2.73 6.60 4.50
C TYR A 15 -1.21 6.50 4.65
N LEU A 16 -0.78 5.82 5.70
CA LEU A 16 0.64 5.57 5.97
C LEU A 16 1.19 4.53 4.98
N ARG A 17 2.45 4.71 4.56
CA ARG A 17 3.11 3.73 3.70
C ARG A 17 3.66 2.59 4.56
N ASN A 18 3.49 1.35 4.10
CA ASN A 18 4.20 0.21 4.68
C ASN A 18 5.71 0.35 4.46
N PRO A 19 6.55 -0.12 5.42
CA PRO A 19 7.99 -0.13 5.25
C PRO A 19 8.38 -1.01 4.06
N ASP A 20 9.46 -0.63 3.35
CA ASP A 20 9.88 -1.30 2.11
C ASP A 20 10.24 -2.78 2.30
N ILE A 21 10.57 -3.19 3.54
CA ILE A 21 10.87 -4.60 3.90
C ILE A 21 9.64 -5.51 3.70
N LEU A 22 8.43 -4.98 3.85
CA LEU A 22 7.18 -5.73 3.71
C LEU A 22 6.58 -5.63 2.30
N VAL A 23 7.25 -4.91 1.40
CA VAL A 23 6.79 -4.72 0.02
C VAL A 23 7.25 -5.90 -0.82
N GLY A 24 6.32 -6.54 -1.54
CA GLY A 24 6.61 -7.70 -2.40
C GLY A 24 6.37 -9.06 -1.73
N GLU A 25 5.96 -9.08 -0.45
CA GLU A 25 5.57 -10.30 0.25
C GLU A 25 4.49 -11.10 -0.49
N ASN A 26 4.53 -12.42 -0.36
CA ASN A 26 3.60 -13.33 -1.06
C ASN A 26 2.17 -13.25 -0.54
N ASP A 27 2.01 -12.78 0.69
CA ASP A 27 0.75 -12.67 1.41
C ASP A 27 0.53 -11.21 1.84
N LEU A 28 -0.58 -10.62 1.40
CA LEU A 28 -0.94 -9.24 1.73
C LEU A 28 -1.31 -9.07 3.20
N THR A 29 -1.59 -10.14 3.94
CA THR A 29 -1.83 -10.10 5.39
C THR A 29 -0.58 -9.75 6.20
N ALA A 30 0.62 -9.86 5.60
CA ALA A 30 1.88 -9.47 6.23
C ALA A 30 2.08 -7.94 6.30
N LEU A 31 1.23 -7.15 5.63
CA LEU A 31 1.30 -5.69 5.64
C LEU A 31 0.88 -5.12 7.00
N SER A 32 1.70 -4.23 7.57
CA SER A 32 1.39 -3.55 8.84
C SER A 32 0.20 -2.59 8.72
N TYR A 33 0.06 -1.93 7.56
CA TYR A 33 -1.07 -1.07 7.23
C TYR A 33 -1.82 -1.64 6.03
N LEU A 34 -2.98 -2.24 6.30
CA LEU A 34 -3.79 -2.86 5.27
C LEU A 34 -4.88 -1.88 4.80
N HIS A 35 -4.64 -1.25 3.65
CA HIS A 35 -5.58 -0.34 2.98
C HIS A 35 -5.35 -0.37 1.46
N GLU A 36 -6.28 0.19 0.70
CA GLU A 36 -6.27 0.18 -0.77
C GLU A 36 -4.92 0.57 -1.39
N PRO A 37 -4.25 1.69 -1.02
CA PRO A 37 -2.97 2.02 -1.64
C PRO A 37 -1.84 1.05 -1.32
N ALA A 38 -1.89 0.35 -0.19
CA ALA A 38 -0.87 -0.65 0.16
C ALA A 38 -1.01 -1.91 -0.69
N VAL A 39 -2.24 -2.39 -0.88
CA VAL A 39 -2.54 -3.54 -1.73
C VAL A 39 -2.16 -3.25 -3.18
N LEU A 40 -2.55 -2.07 -3.70
CA LEU A 40 -2.21 -1.67 -5.06
C LEU A 40 -0.69 -1.57 -5.28
N HIS A 41 0.04 -1.00 -4.31
CA HIS A 41 1.50 -0.89 -4.39
C HIS A 41 2.16 -2.27 -4.40
N ASN A 42 1.75 -3.19 -3.52
CA ASN A 42 2.31 -4.52 -3.43
C ASN A 42 2.05 -5.33 -4.72
N LEU A 43 0.81 -5.31 -5.23
CA LEU A 43 0.47 -5.98 -6.50
C LEU A 43 1.25 -5.41 -7.69
N LYS A 44 1.41 -4.08 -7.76
CA LYS A 44 2.20 -3.44 -8.82
C LYS A 44 3.64 -3.94 -8.84
N VAL A 45 4.30 -3.95 -7.67
CA VAL A 45 5.69 -4.40 -7.53
C VAL A 45 5.81 -5.88 -7.92
N ARG A 46 4.91 -6.74 -7.41
CA ARG A 46 4.92 -8.18 -7.72
C ARG A 46 4.68 -8.46 -9.20
N PHE A 47 3.77 -7.74 -9.84
CA PHE A 47 3.43 -7.95 -11.24
C PHE A 47 4.51 -7.40 -12.20
N ILE A 48 4.99 -6.18 -11.96
CA ILE A 48 5.94 -5.52 -12.88
C ILE A 48 7.36 -6.04 -12.65
N ASP A 49 7.82 -6.06 -11.41
CA ASP A 49 9.23 -6.34 -11.11
C ASP A 49 9.49 -7.85 -11.02
N SER A 50 8.56 -8.60 -10.42
CA SER A 50 8.72 -10.05 -10.19
C SER A 50 7.94 -10.94 -11.18
N LYS A 51 7.07 -10.36 -12.03
CA LYS A 51 6.20 -11.09 -12.97
C LYS A 51 5.32 -12.15 -12.30
N LEU A 52 4.97 -11.94 -11.04
CA LEU A 52 4.12 -12.83 -10.25
C LEU A 52 2.66 -12.41 -10.40
N ILE A 53 1.81 -13.33 -10.86
CA ILE A 53 0.38 -13.09 -11.09
C ILE A 53 -0.52 -13.63 -9.97
N TYR A 54 0.05 -14.37 -9.03
CA TYR A 54 -0.64 -14.90 -7.85
C TYR A 54 -0.07 -14.27 -6.59
N THR A 55 -0.97 -13.79 -5.74
CA THR A 55 -0.69 -13.20 -4.42
C THR A 55 -1.82 -13.59 -3.49
N TYR A 56 -1.50 -14.03 -2.28
CA TYR A 56 -2.49 -14.35 -1.26
C TYR A 56 -2.96 -13.08 -0.55
N CYS A 57 -4.22 -13.08 -0.10
CA CYS A 57 -4.87 -11.95 0.55
C CYS A 57 -5.57 -12.39 1.83
#